data_AF-A0A3D0ZVI0-F1
#
_entry.id   AF-A0A3D0ZVI0-F1
#
_cell.length_a   1.000
_cell.length_b   1.000
_cell.length_c   1.000
_cell.angle_alpha   90.00
_cell.angle_beta   90.00
_cell.angle_gamma   90.00
#
_symmetry.space_group_name_H-M   'P 1'
#
loop_
_entity.id
_entity.type
_entity.pdbx_description
1 polymer ?
#
loop_
_entity_poly.entity_id
_entity_poly.type
_entity_poly.pdbx_seq_one_letter_code
_entity_poly.pdbx_strand_id
1 'polypeptide(L)'
;MMSDHSKMEQTVSRRLSRRTPMGRVAAARFPGLGDRKTMADGIRAQDADLITGSLEPVVYKPLSMCGLELKLEPLSPALGTVIHGLDLERHMDLPGMVTFLRELWLERRVIMFRNQEHLTHDGMIQFAECFGELGAHHGERDHVPSSSATPENYPDILRLQS
;
A
#
# COMPACT_ATOMS: atom_id res chain seq x y z
N MET A 1 50.34 1.91 6.31
CA MET A 1 49.80 1.02 5.25
C MET A 1 48.72 0.18 5.94
N MET A 2 47.53 0.68 6.28
CA MET A 2 46.45 1.21 5.43
C MET A 2 46.18 0.33 4.21
N SER A 3 45.18 -0.54 4.34
CA SER A 3 44.27 -0.98 3.28
C SER A 3 42.94 -1.40 3.91
N ASP A 4 42.14 -0.39 4.23
CA ASP A 4 40.68 -0.49 4.30
C ASP A 4 40.17 -0.77 2.89
N HIS A 5 39.46 -1.87 2.68
CA HIS A 5 38.55 -2.00 1.55
C HIS A 5 37.21 -2.54 2.02
N SER A 6 36.38 -1.57 2.40
CA SER A 6 34.93 -1.61 2.50
C SER A 6 34.32 -2.52 1.42
N LYS A 7 33.67 -3.60 1.87
CA LYS A 7 32.77 -4.40 1.03
C LYS A 7 31.53 -3.57 0.74
N MET A 8 31.51 -2.99 -0.45
CA MET A 8 30.39 -2.27 -1.02
C MET A 8 29.24 -3.25 -1.32
N GLU A 9 28.15 -3.18 -0.54
CA GLU A 9 26.89 -3.86 -0.83
C GLU A 9 26.34 -3.35 -2.17
N GLN A 10 26.48 -4.16 -3.22
CA GLN A 10 25.78 -3.94 -4.48
C GLN A 10 24.32 -4.38 -4.31
N THR A 11 23.45 -3.42 -3.96
CA THR A 11 22.01 -3.59 -4.10
C THR A 11 21.66 -3.64 -5.59
N VAL A 12 21.40 -4.83 -6.11
CA VAL A 12 20.99 -5.06 -7.50
C VAL A 12 19.65 -4.36 -7.73
N SER A 13 19.72 -3.21 -8.40
CA SER A 13 18.58 -2.37 -8.67
C SER A 13 17.71 -2.96 -9.78
N ARG A 14 16.63 -3.65 -9.40
CA ARG A 14 15.73 -4.35 -10.33
C ARG A 14 14.86 -3.34 -11.08
N ARG A 15 15.04 -3.25 -12.41
CA ARG A 15 14.20 -2.41 -13.28
C ARG A 15 12.74 -2.84 -13.22
N LEU A 16 11.82 -1.87 -13.18
CA LEU A 16 10.38 -2.15 -13.25
C LEU A 16 10.00 -2.63 -14.66
N SER A 17 9.24 -3.72 -14.73
CA SER A 17 8.80 -4.29 -16.01
C SER A 17 7.78 -3.38 -16.69
N ARG A 18 8.10 -2.93 -17.91
CA ARG A 18 7.21 -2.17 -18.81
C ARG A 18 5.97 -2.95 -19.24
N ARG A 19 5.88 -4.25 -18.94
CA ARG A 19 4.68 -5.06 -19.22
C ARG A 19 3.55 -4.81 -18.21
N THR A 20 3.87 -4.25 -17.03
CA THR A 20 2.87 -3.89 -16.02
C THR A 20 2.27 -2.51 -16.31
N PRO A 21 0.99 -2.25 -16.00
CA PRO A 21 0.40 -0.91 -16.09
C PRO A 21 1.24 0.14 -15.34
N MET A 22 1.71 -0.20 -14.14
CA MET A 22 2.57 0.67 -13.33
C MET A 22 3.92 0.96 -14.01
N GLY A 23 4.55 -0.04 -14.62
CA GLY A 23 5.79 0.14 -15.36
C GLY A 23 5.64 0.94 -16.66
N ARG A 24 4.46 0.94 -17.28
CA ARG A 24 4.14 1.82 -18.42
C ARG A 24 3.98 3.27 -17.98
N VAL A 25 3.23 3.51 -16.89
CA VAL A 25 3.08 4.85 -16.31
C VAL A 25 4.43 5.40 -15.86
N ALA A 26 5.24 4.58 -15.19
CA ALA A 26 6.58 4.95 -14.74
C ALA A 26 7.50 5.29 -15.93
N ALA A 27 7.49 4.49 -17.00
CA ALA A 27 8.29 4.76 -18.20
C ALA A 27 7.83 5.99 -19.00
N ALA A 28 6.54 6.31 -18.97
CA ALA A 28 5.98 7.51 -19.62
C ALA A 28 6.31 8.79 -18.83
N ARG A 29 6.27 8.73 -17.49
CA ARG A 29 6.54 9.88 -16.62
C ARG A 29 8.04 10.17 -16.46
N PHE A 30 8.88 9.14 -16.49
CA PHE A 30 10.34 9.26 -16.31
C PHE A 30 11.09 8.49 -17.41
N PRO A 31 11.10 8.99 -18.66
CA PRO A 31 11.78 8.32 -19.75
C PRO A 31 13.29 8.22 -19.47
N GLY A 32 13.81 6.99 -19.42
CA GLY A 32 15.25 6.72 -19.30
C GLY A 32 15.75 6.36 -17.90
N LEU A 33 14.94 6.57 -16.85
CA LEU A 33 15.29 6.13 -15.49
C LEU A 33 14.93 4.65 -15.33
N GLY A 34 15.93 3.83 -15.04
CA GLY A 34 15.81 2.37 -15.07
C GLY A 34 15.39 1.76 -13.75
N ASP A 35 15.77 2.36 -12.64
CA ASP A 35 15.62 1.80 -11.31
C ASP A 35 14.42 2.32 -10.53
N ARG A 36 13.89 1.45 -9.67
CA ARG A 36 12.73 1.73 -8.83
C ARG A 36 12.97 2.90 -7.87
N LYS A 37 14.20 3.05 -7.35
CA LYS A 37 14.55 4.10 -6.39
C LYS A 37 14.52 5.47 -7.06
N THR A 38 15.26 5.65 -8.15
CA THR A 38 15.29 6.94 -8.85
C THR A 38 13.94 7.34 -9.45
N MET A 39 13.09 6.38 -9.84
CA MET A 39 11.71 6.71 -10.25
C MET A 39 10.83 7.16 -9.08
N ALA A 40 10.94 6.54 -7.90
CA ALA A 40 10.21 7.00 -6.72
C ALA A 40 10.66 8.40 -6.30
N ASP A 41 11.96 8.68 -6.37
CA ASP A 41 12.51 10.01 -6.11
C ASP A 41 12.06 11.04 -7.16
N GLY A 42 11.97 10.64 -8.43
CA GLY A 42 11.42 11.47 -9.51
C GLY A 42 9.94 11.83 -9.29
N ILE A 43 9.11 10.86 -8.87
CA ILE A 43 7.70 11.13 -8.53
C ILE A 43 7.61 12.16 -7.40
N ARG A 44 8.41 12.00 -6.34
CA ARG A 44 8.44 12.98 -5.25
C ARG A 44 8.94 14.36 -5.70
N ALA A 45 9.91 14.40 -6.60
CA ALA A 45 10.45 15.65 -7.13
C ALA A 45 9.46 16.41 -8.02
N GLN A 46 8.52 15.71 -8.68
CA GLN A 46 7.44 16.35 -9.44
C GLN A 46 6.56 17.22 -8.53
N ASP A 47 6.37 16.78 -7.29
CA ASP A 47 5.48 17.43 -6.33
C ASP A 47 6.26 18.42 -5.41
N ALA A 48 7.52 18.74 -5.75
CA ALA A 48 8.40 19.54 -4.90
C ALA A 48 7.98 21.02 -4.80
N ASP A 49 7.23 21.52 -5.77
CA ASP A 49 6.67 22.88 -5.79
C ASP A 49 5.23 22.94 -5.24
N LEU A 50 4.68 21.82 -4.77
CA LEU A 50 3.39 21.83 -4.10
C LEU A 50 3.48 22.66 -2.82
N ILE A 51 2.60 23.65 -2.74
CA ILE A 51 2.44 24.48 -1.55
C ILE A 51 1.41 23.83 -0.66
N THR A 52 1.72 23.69 0.63
CA THR A 52 0.73 23.25 1.63
C THR A 52 -0.37 24.29 1.73
N GLY A 53 -1.51 24.01 1.10
CA GLY A 53 -2.75 24.77 1.27
C GLY A 53 -3.72 24.04 2.19
N SER A 54 -4.52 24.80 2.96
CA SER A 54 -5.70 24.26 3.64
C SER A 54 -6.92 24.52 2.76
N LEU A 55 -7.52 23.46 2.23
CA LEU A 55 -8.79 23.53 1.52
C LEU A 55 -9.91 23.57 2.58
N GLU A 56 -10.08 24.70 3.24
CA GLU A 56 -11.11 24.86 4.28
C GLU A 56 -12.51 25.17 3.72
N PRO A 57 -13.58 24.77 4.44
CA PRO A 57 -13.57 24.19 5.79
C PRO A 57 -13.67 22.66 5.81
N VAL A 58 -12.82 22.04 6.62
CA VAL A 58 -12.90 20.61 6.96
C VAL A 58 -14.04 20.39 7.94
N VAL A 59 -15.13 19.76 7.48
CA VAL A 59 -16.25 19.37 8.35
C VAL A 59 -16.00 17.96 8.86
N TYR A 60 -16.06 17.78 10.17
CA TYR A 60 -15.90 16.46 10.78
C TYR A 60 -16.94 16.21 11.87
N LYS A 61 -17.24 14.93 12.09
CA LYS A 61 -18.02 14.43 13.22
C LYS A 61 -17.06 14.03 14.34
N PRO A 62 -17.15 14.64 15.54
CA PRO A 62 -16.38 14.18 16.69
C PRO A 62 -16.95 12.85 17.23
N LEU A 63 -16.06 11.99 17.70
CA LEU A 63 -16.42 10.73 18.34
C LEU A 63 -15.41 10.41 19.46
N SER A 64 -15.91 10.21 20.67
CA SER A 64 -15.10 9.72 21.79
C SER A 64 -15.33 8.23 21.97
N MET A 65 -14.26 7.44 22.00
CA MET A 65 -14.35 5.99 22.18
C MET A 65 -13.14 5.46 22.96
N CYS A 66 -13.36 4.66 24.01
CA CYS A 66 -12.29 4.12 24.85
C CYS A 66 -11.31 5.18 25.38
N GLY A 67 -11.78 6.41 25.61
CA GLY A 67 -10.94 7.55 26.03
C GLY A 67 -10.14 8.23 24.92
N LEU A 68 -10.35 7.82 23.66
CA LEU A 68 -9.73 8.41 22.48
C LEU A 68 -10.70 9.37 21.77
N GLU A 69 -10.20 10.55 21.41
CA GLU A 69 -10.93 11.55 20.62
C GLU A 69 -10.63 11.35 19.13
N LEU A 70 -11.63 10.88 18.39
CA LEU A 70 -11.58 10.66 16.95
C LEU A 70 -12.32 11.77 16.20
N LYS A 71 -11.78 12.16 15.05
CA LYS A 71 -12.48 13.05 14.10
C LYS A 71 -12.74 12.29 12.82
N LEU A 72 -14.01 12.22 12.43
CA LEU A 72 -14.46 11.56 11.21
C LEU A 72 -14.81 12.62 10.18
N GLU A 73 -13.98 12.80 9.17
CA GLU A 73 -14.15 13.75 8.09
C GLU A 73 -14.74 13.04 6.86
N PRO A 74 -16.03 13.24 6.54
CA PRO A 74 -16.64 12.64 5.35
C PRO A 74 -16.12 13.33 4.08
N LEU A 75 -15.69 12.56 3.08
CA LEU A 75 -15.20 13.10 1.80
C LEU A 75 -16.35 13.40 0.83
N SER A 76 -17.42 12.62 0.90
CA SER A 76 -18.64 12.86 0.14
C SER A 76 -19.86 12.36 0.95
N PRO A 77 -21.08 12.80 0.61
CA PRO A 77 -22.28 12.35 1.31
C PRO A 77 -22.47 10.83 1.30
N ALA A 78 -22.07 10.18 0.21
CA ALA A 78 -22.33 8.75 -0.02
C ALA A 78 -21.13 7.84 0.29
N LEU A 79 -19.90 8.34 0.19
CA LEU A 79 -18.68 7.52 0.21
C LEU A 79 -17.51 8.26 0.86
N GLY A 80 -16.62 7.50 1.50
CA GLY A 80 -15.33 7.99 1.96
C GLY A 80 -15.38 8.72 3.29
N THR A 81 -14.56 8.28 4.25
CA THR A 81 -14.30 9.00 5.51
C THR A 81 -12.82 8.97 5.84
N VAL A 82 -12.24 10.12 6.14
CA VAL A 82 -10.90 10.24 6.74
C VAL A 82 -11.03 10.23 8.26
N ILE A 83 -10.29 9.34 8.90
CA ILE A 83 -10.26 9.16 10.35
C ILE A 83 -8.97 9.81 10.87
N HIS A 84 -9.13 10.73 11.81
CA HIS A 84 -8.02 11.41 12.50
C HIS A 84 -7.99 11.01 13.98
N GLY A 85 -6.79 11.05 14.57
CA GLY A 85 -6.60 10.78 16.00
C GLY A 85 -6.45 9.28 16.34
N LEU A 86 -6.41 8.40 15.35
CA LEU A 86 -6.23 6.96 15.55
C LEU A 86 -4.83 6.52 15.11
N ASP A 87 -4.05 5.94 16.02
CA ASP A 87 -2.83 5.17 15.71
C ASP A 87 -3.16 3.68 15.51
N LEU A 88 -2.87 3.14 14.32
CA LEU A 88 -3.18 1.76 13.93
C LEU A 88 -2.32 0.70 14.65
N GLU A 89 -1.12 1.02 15.12
CA GLU A 89 -0.28 0.04 15.84
C GLU A 89 -0.64 -0.04 17.32
N ARG A 90 -1.21 1.04 17.89
CA ARG A 90 -1.43 1.15 19.35
C ARG A 90 -2.86 0.93 19.80
N HIS A 91 -3.83 1.22 18.93
CA HIS A 91 -5.23 1.32 19.35
C HIS A 91 -6.13 0.22 18.81
N MET A 92 -5.63 -0.68 17.97
CA MET A 92 -6.45 -1.76 17.39
C MET A 92 -6.91 -2.78 18.44
N ASP A 93 -6.17 -2.91 19.55
CA ASP A 93 -6.55 -3.76 20.69
C ASP A 93 -7.59 -3.13 21.61
N LEU A 94 -7.97 -1.86 21.39
CA LEU A 94 -9.00 -1.21 22.20
C LEU A 94 -10.34 -1.92 22.01
N PRO A 95 -11.10 -2.18 23.09
CA PRO A 95 -12.36 -2.90 23.01
C PRO A 95 -13.34 -2.28 22.02
N GLY A 96 -13.79 -3.06 21.04
CA GLY A 96 -14.77 -2.63 20.03
C GLY A 96 -14.22 -1.77 18.89
N MET A 97 -12.93 -1.41 18.88
CA MET A 97 -12.33 -0.60 17.83
C MET A 97 -12.43 -1.26 16.45
N VAL A 98 -12.05 -2.53 16.33
CA VAL A 98 -12.13 -3.28 15.06
C VAL A 98 -13.56 -3.35 14.55
N THR A 99 -14.52 -3.61 15.44
CA THR A 99 -15.96 -3.67 15.08
C THR A 99 -16.44 -2.32 14.58
N PHE A 100 -16.12 -1.24 15.29
CA PHE A 100 -16.46 0.12 14.89
C PHE A 100 -15.89 0.46 13.51
N LEU A 101 -14.60 0.19 13.27
CA LEU A 101 -13.96 0.44 11.98
C LEU A 101 -14.59 -0.38 10.86
N ARG A 102 -14.97 -1.64 11.14
CA ARG A 102 -15.66 -2.50 10.17
C ARG A 102 -17.02 -1.92 9.80
N GLU A 103 -17.83 -1.50 10.78
CA GLU A 103 -19.14 -0.89 10.53
C GLU A 103 -19.02 0.40 9.74
N LEU A 104 -18.09 1.28 10.15
CA LEU A 104 -17.82 2.54 9.45
C LEU A 104 -17.36 2.31 8.01
N TRP A 105 -16.49 1.30 7.80
CA TRP A 105 -16.04 0.92 6.47
C TRP A 105 -17.19 0.39 5.60
N LEU A 106 -18.08 -0.43 6.15
CA LEU A 106 -19.25 -0.93 5.40
C LEU A 106 -20.23 0.19 5.05
N GLU A 107 -20.45 1.14 5.95
CA GLU A 107 -21.30 2.33 5.71
C GLU A 107 -20.70 3.22 4.61
N ARG A 108 -19.40 3.53 4.71
CA ARG A 108 -18.73 4.55 3.89
C ARG A 108 -18.00 4.00 2.67
N ARG A 109 -17.92 2.67 2.55
CA ARG A 109 -17.23 1.88 1.50
C ARG A 109 -15.71 2.04 1.44
N VAL A 110 -15.20 3.20 1.80
CA VAL A 110 -13.78 3.53 1.84
C VAL A 110 -13.53 4.35 3.10
N ILE A 111 -12.50 3.98 3.85
CA ILE A 111 -12.00 4.75 4.99
C ILE A 111 -10.50 4.96 4.83
N MET A 112 -10.02 6.09 5.33
CA MET A 112 -8.61 6.49 5.25
C MET A 112 -8.15 6.90 6.64
N PHE A 113 -6.88 6.62 6.96
CA PHE A 113 -6.30 6.96 8.25
C PHE A 113 -5.24 8.03 8.06
N ARG A 114 -5.37 9.15 8.78
CA ARG A 114 -4.41 10.25 8.71
C ARG A 114 -3.24 10.01 9.70
N ASN A 115 -2.07 10.56 9.40
CA ASN A 115 -0.87 10.55 10.25
C ASN A 115 -0.38 9.13 10.61
N GLN A 116 -0.19 8.29 9.59
CA GLN A 116 0.34 6.92 9.73
C GLN A 116 1.76 6.80 9.15
N GLU A 117 2.58 7.86 9.22
CA GLU A 117 3.95 7.79 8.65
C GLU A 117 4.84 6.79 9.38
N HIS A 118 4.52 6.45 10.64
CA HIS A 118 5.25 5.47 11.45
C HIS A 118 4.89 4.01 11.15
N LEU A 119 3.81 3.76 10.41
CA LEU A 119 3.28 2.42 10.20
C LEU A 119 4.25 1.57 9.37
N THR A 120 4.72 0.47 9.96
CA THR A 120 5.63 -0.46 9.30
C THR A 120 4.91 -1.41 8.35
N HIS A 121 5.65 -2.13 7.50
CA HIS A 121 5.07 -3.17 6.63
C HIS A 121 4.37 -4.26 7.44
N ASP A 122 4.99 -4.73 8.51
CA ASP A 122 4.42 -5.77 9.36
C ASP A 122 3.21 -5.22 10.15
N GLY A 123 3.26 -3.96 10.57
CA GLY A 123 2.11 -3.27 11.16
C GLY A 123 0.91 -3.18 10.19
N MET A 124 1.14 -2.93 8.91
CA MET A 124 0.07 -2.97 7.89
C MET A 124 -0.56 -4.36 7.76
N ILE A 125 0.27 -5.41 7.79
CA ILE A 125 -0.19 -6.81 7.73
C ILE A 125 -1.07 -7.12 8.95
N GLN A 126 -0.56 -6.85 10.15
CA GLN A 126 -1.28 -7.11 11.40
C GLN A 126 -2.62 -6.35 11.45
N PHE A 127 -2.62 -5.08 11.05
CA PHE A 127 -3.85 -4.29 10.93
C PHE A 127 -4.87 -4.91 9.97
N ALA A 128 -4.41 -5.37 8.80
CA ALA A 128 -5.30 -5.96 7.80
C ALA A 128 -5.87 -7.31 8.26
N GLU A 129 -5.10 -8.10 9.01
CA GLU A 129 -5.54 -9.37 9.61
C GLU A 129 -6.69 -9.19 10.62
N CYS A 130 -6.82 -8.00 11.24
CA CYS A 130 -7.99 -7.69 12.10
C CYS A 130 -9.32 -7.77 11.33
N PHE A 131 -9.30 -7.61 10.01
CA PHE A 131 -10.50 -7.57 9.18
C PHE A 131 -10.81 -8.88 8.45
N GLY A 132 -9.85 -9.82 8.42
CA GLY A 132 -10.02 -11.14 7.81
C GLY A 132 -8.68 -11.71 7.34
N GLU A 133 -8.73 -12.85 6.67
CA GLU A 133 -7.53 -13.51 6.17
C GLU A 133 -6.92 -12.74 4.99
N LEU A 134 -5.60 -12.58 5.01
CA LEU A 134 -4.86 -11.96 3.92
C LEU A 134 -4.75 -12.89 2.71
N GLY A 135 -5.36 -12.48 1.60
CA GLY A 135 -5.24 -13.14 0.30
C GLY A 135 -3.84 -12.98 -0.32
N ALA A 136 -3.43 -13.93 -1.15
CA ALA A 136 -2.21 -13.80 -1.93
C ALA A 136 -2.42 -12.80 -3.08
N HIS A 137 -1.34 -12.18 -3.57
CA HIS A 137 -1.37 -11.25 -4.71
C HIS A 137 -1.91 -11.87 -6.03
N HIS A 138 -2.24 -13.16 -6.05
CA HIS A 138 -2.79 -13.94 -7.15
C HIS A 138 -3.86 -14.91 -6.61
N GLY A 139 -5.05 -14.40 -6.29
CA GLY A 139 -6.20 -15.24 -5.91
C GLY A 139 -6.07 -15.94 -4.55
N GLU A 140 -7.09 -16.74 -4.24
CA GLU A 140 -7.12 -17.67 -3.09
C GLU A 140 -5.82 -18.47 -3.05
N ARG A 141 -5.21 -18.64 -1.87
CA ARG A 141 -3.88 -19.27 -1.71
C ARG A 141 -3.72 -20.60 -2.44
N ASP A 142 -4.83 -21.28 -2.72
CA ASP A 142 -4.92 -22.59 -3.36
C ASP A 142 -5.82 -22.63 -4.62
N HIS A 143 -6.07 -21.50 -5.31
CA HIS A 143 -6.85 -21.56 -6.54
C HIS A 143 -6.06 -22.29 -7.64
N VAL A 144 -6.29 -23.60 -7.75
CA VAL A 144 -5.98 -24.38 -8.95
C VAL A 144 -6.90 -23.85 -10.04
N PRO A 145 -6.38 -23.24 -11.12
CA PRO A 145 -7.22 -22.77 -12.21
C PRO A 145 -7.98 -23.99 -12.76
N SER A 146 -9.29 -23.86 -12.88
CA SER A 146 -10.19 -24.86 -13.49
C SER A 146 -9.96 -25.02 -15.01
N SER A 147 -8.85 -24.51 -15.54
CA SER A 147 -8.41 -24.80 -16.89
C SER A 147 -8.04 -26.27 -17.00
N SER A 148 -8.68 -26.96 -17.94
CA SER A 148 -8.33 -28.32 -18.37
C SER A 148 -6.81 -28.46 -18.51
N ALA A 149 -6.26 -29.56 -18.01
CA ALA A 149 -4.85 -29.92 -18.12
C ALA A 149 -4.31 -29.61 -19.52
N THR A 150 -3.15 -28.94 -19.56
CA THR A 150 -2.42 -28.69 -20.79
C THR A 150 -2.20 -30.02 -21.52
N PRO A 151 -2.58 -30.15 -22.80
CA PRO A 151 -2.33 -31.37 -23.55
C PRO A 151 -0.83 -31.71 -23.58
N GLU A 152 -0.49 -32.99 -23.46
CA GLU A 152 0.87 -33.59 -23.41
C GLU A 152 1.87 -33.03 -24.45
N ASN A 153 1.38 -32.40 -25.52
CA ASN A 153 2.15 -31.92 -26.66
C ASN A 153 2.69 -30.47 -26.52
N TYR A 154 2.53 -29.83 -25.36
CA TYR A 154 3.13 -28.53 -25.06
C TYR A 154 3.95 -28.63 -23.77
N PRO A 155 5.29 -28.65 -23.83
CA PRO A 155 6.10 -28.69 -22.62
C PRO A 155 6.04 -27.34 -21.89
N ASP A 156 5.72 -27.38 -20.59
CA ASP A 156 5.64 -26.19 -19.70
C ASP A 156 6.99 -25.48 -19.48
N ILE A 157 8.12 -26.09 -19.86
CA ILE A 157 9.46 -25.53 -19.63
C ILE A 157 10.29 -25.63 -20.92
N LEU A 158 10.67 -24.48 -21.48
CA LEU A 158 11.69 -24.40 -22.53
C LEU A 158 13.09 -24.42 -21.89
N ARG A 159 13.88 -25.46 -22.16
CA ARG A 159 15.30 -25.52 -21.78
C ARG A 159 16.11 -24.59 -22.67
N LEU A 160 16.81 -23.62 -22.08
CA LEU A 160 17.85 -22.84 -22.75
C LEU A 160 19.11 -23.70 -22.84
N GLN A 161 19.64 -23.88 -24.05
CA GLN A 161 20.99 -24.43 -24.25
C GLN A 161 22.00 -23.28 -24.21
N SER A 162 23.15 -23.56 -23.59
CA SER A 162 24.28 -22.65 -23.35
C SER A 162 24.95 -22.17 -24.62
#